data_AF-A0A3M1WLZ2-F1
#
_entry.id   AF-A0A3M1WLZ2-F1
#
_cell.length_a   1.000
_cell.length_b   1.000
_cell.length_c   1.000
_cell.angle_alpha   90.00
_cell.angle_beta   90.00
_cell.angle_gamma   90.00
#
_symmetry.space_group_name_H-M   'P 1'
#
loop_
_entity.id
_entity.type
_entity.pdbx_description
1 polymer ?
#
loop_
_entity_poly.entity_id
_entity_poly.type
_entity_poly.pdbx_seq_one_letter_code
_entity_poly.pdbx_strand_id
1 'polypeptide(L)'
;MTLSNRLAEESSPYLLQHADNPVHWQPWDERALAAARELDRPILLSIGYSSCHWCHVMAHESFADADTARLMNAHFVNIKVDREERPDLDKLYQTAHALMTQRNGGWPLTMFLEPETLAPFYGGTYFPKTARAGLPAFAEILERVAEYFRTHRDEIRATAGDIRQTFARLYHEGRPAETLHAAPLDMLRHEAASLFDPVHGGFGAAPRFPQPTLLERLLRHWHATRGEGQADAQALHMVRHSLERMSNGGVFDQLGGGFFRYSTDERWEIPHFEKMLYDNAQLIGLLAELRAATGSAIARHAASLAIDWALRDMQTPEGAFLSAVDADSEGEEGRFYTWTPEEVETALGADFPVFAARWGLDGPANFEGRWHLHGQLDTTALAERFGMQPRAVRALLKRARLKLLPVREQRPRPGLDDKVLTAWNALMITGLLRAARHLDRPQLRDEADRCLQFLRRELWVNGRLMASWKNGEARHPAYLDDHAFLLQALLERLQQGWDAELLEWAVQLTERLLGHFQAAGGGFFFTADDHEQLLERPRSFNDEALPNGNAIAARALMQLGWLLSEPRYLDAAEATLKAGFDTLQNSPLAHAGMAT
;
A
#
# COMPACT_ATOMS: atom_id res chain seq x y z
N MET A 1 -25.95 -27.60 10.45
CA MET A 1 -25.80 -26.67 9.31
C MET A 1 -24.75 -27.24 8.37
N THR A 2 -25.04 -27.35 7.07
CA THR A 2 -24.04 -27.78 6.07
C THR A 2 -23.52 -26.54 5.38
N LEU A 3 -22.22 -26.24 5.53
CA LEU A 3 -21.59 -25.11 4.85
C LEU A 3 -21.18 -25.51 3.43
N SER A 4 -21.23 -24.55 2.52
CA SER A 4 -20.69 -24.62 1.15
C SER A 4 -19.85 -23.39 0.89
N ASN A 5 -18.97 -23.43 -0.11
CA ASN A 5 -18.23 -22.24 -0.53
C ASN A 5 -19.22 -21.16 -1.01
N ARG A 6 -19.06 -19.92 -0.53
CA ARG A 6 -19.90 -18.76 -0.85
C ARG A 6 -19.16 -17.65 -1.61
N LEU A 7 -17.86 -17.80 -1.86
CA LEU A 7 -17.06 -16.71 -2.43
C LEU A 7 -17.45 -16.36 -3.88
N ALA A 8 -18.21 -17.22 -4.57
CA ALA A 8 -18.80 -16.89 -5.87
C ALA A 8 -19.83 -15.73 -5.82
N GLU A 9 -20.34 -15.40 -4.62
CA GLU A 9 -21.29 -14.30 -4.39
C GLU A 9 -20.58 -12.95 -4.11
N GLU A 10 -19.25 -12.95 -3.98
CA GLU A 10 -18.47 -11.78 -3.63
C GLU A 10 -18.03 -10.95 -4.84
N SER A 11 -17.70 -9.67 -4.59
CA SER A 11 -17.22 -8.75 -5.63
C SER A 11 -15.70 -8.66 -5.71
N SER A 12 -14.99 -8.96 -4.63
CA SER A 12 -13.52 -8.87 -4.57
C SER A 12 -12.89 -9.84 -5.58
N PRO A 13 -11.99 -9.36 -6.46
CA PRO A 13 -11.20 -10.23 -7.32
C PRO A 13 -10.42 -11.28 -6.53
N TYR A 14 -9.90 -10.94 -5.35
CA TYR A 14 -9.20 -11.88 -4.49
C TYR A 14 -10.12 -13.00 -4.00
N LEU A 15 -11.31 -12.68 -3.51
CA LEU A 15 -12.24 -13.71 -3.03
C LEU A 15 -12.74 -14.61 -4.17
N LEU A 16 -13.03 -14.03 -5.33
CA LEU A 16 -13.49 -14.76 -6.52
C LEU A 16 -12.44 -15.76 -7.03
N GLN A 17 -11.14 -15.49 -6.89
CA GLN A 17 -10.07 -16.46 -7.21
C GLN A 17 -10.17 -17.77 -6.42
N HIS A 18 -10.92 -17.79 -5.31
CA HIS A 18 -11.11 -18.96 -4.43
C HIS A 18 -12.52 -19.54 -4.49
N ALA A 19 -13.39 -19.07 -5.38
CA ALA A 19 -14.78 -19.51 -5.50
C ALA A 19 -14.91 -21.01 -5.82
N ASP A 20 -13.96 -21.56 -6.60
CA ASP A 20 -13.97 -22.97 -7.02
C ASP A 20 -13.11 -23.88 -6.12
N ASN A 21 -12.55 -23.35 -5.03
CA ASN A 21 -11.76 -24.17 -4.11
C ASN A 21 -12.65 -25.20 -3.39
N PRO A 22 -12.15 -26.43 -3.12
CA PRO A 22 -12.88 -27.44 -2.37
C PRO A 22 -13.13 -27.06 -0.90
N VAL A 23 -12.42 -26.06 -0.38
CA VAL A 23 -12.68 -25.49 0.94
C VAL A 23 -14.03 -24.75 0.94
N HIS A 24 -14.84 -24.95 1.98
CA HIS A 24 -16.11 -24.26 2.19
C HIS A 24 -15.89 -22.82 2.66
N TRP A 25 -15.20 -22.02 1.86
CA TRP A 25 -14.88 -20.64 2.18
C TRP A 25 -16.14 -19.80 2.38
N GLN A 26 -16.13 -19.01 3.45
CA GLN A 26 -17.13 -18.01 3.76
C GLN A 26 -16.49 -16.61 3.65
N PRO A 27 -17.26 -15.59 3.23
CA PRO A 27 -16.87 -14.21 3.48
C PRO A 27 -16.94 -13.91 4.98
N TRP A 28 -16.33 -12.81 5.41
CA TRP A 28 -16.54 -12.29 6.77
C TRP A 28 -17.90 -11.58 6.84
N ASP A 29 -18.91 -12.29 7.35
CA ASP A 29 -20.26 -11.76 7.59
C ASP A 29 -20.91 -12.39 8.82
N GLU A 30 -22.03 -11.81 9.29
CA GLU A 30 -22.74 -12.33 10.47
C GLU A 30 -23.19 -13.78 10.27
N ARG A 31 -23.47 -14.21 9.02
CA ARG A 31 -23.86 -15.59 8.73
C ARG A 31 -22.72 -16.57 9.01
N ALA A 32 -21.49 -16.23 8.65
CA ALA A 32 -20.30 -17.05 8.92
C ALA A 32 -19.95 -17.04 10.41
N LEU A 33 -20.01 -15.89 11.06
CA LEU A 33 -19.73 -15.75 12.49
C LEU A 33 -20.76 -16.51 13.35
N ALA A 34 -22.06 -16.39 13.03
CA ALA A 34 -23.11 -17.16 13.68
C ALA A 34 -22.94 -18.66 13.47
N ALA A 35 -22.58 -19.10 12.25
CA ALA A 35 -22.31 -20.50 11.97
C ALA A 35 -21.16 -21.07 12.82
N ALA A 36 -20.11 -20.27 13.07
CA ALA A 36 -18.99 -20.70 13.91
C ALA A 36 -19.42 -20.92 15.38
N ARG A 37 -20.29 -20.05 15.91
CA ARG A 37 -20.89 -20.20 17.24
C ARG A 37 -21.82 -21.41 17.32
N GLU A 38 -22.75 -21.53 16.38
CA GLU A 38 -23.75 -22.62 16.35
C GLU A 38 -23.12 -24.01 16.18
N LEU A 39 -22.06 -24.11 15.38
CA LEU A 39 -21.34 -25.37 15.17
C LEU A 39 -20.30 -25.65 16.27
N ASP A 40 -20.05 -24.71 17.17
CA ASP A 40 -18.97 -24.73 18.17
C ASP A 40 -17.61 -25.10 17.57
N ARG A 41 -17.25 -24.41 16.48
CA ARG A 41 -16.01 -24.65 15.73
C ARG A 41 -15.15 -23.40 15.68
N PRO A 42 -13.82 -23.53 15.80
CA PRO A 42 -12.93 -22.40 15.64
C PRO A 42 -13.03 -21.84 14.21
N ILE A 43 -12.80 -20.54 14.09
CA ILE A 43 -12.69 -19.88 12.79
C ILE A 43 -11.25 -20.05 12.31
N LEU A 44 -11.08 -20.49 11.06
CA LEU A 44 -9.81 -20.36 10.35
C LEU A 44 -9.94 -19.14 9.44
N LEU A 45 -9.29 -18.04 9.83
CA LEU A 45 -9.26 -16.79 9.11
C LEU A 45 -8.03 -16.72 8.20
N SER A 46 -8.26 -16.54 6.90
CA SER A 46 -7.20 -16.31 5.91
C SER A 46 -7.35 -14.91 5.31
N ILE A 47 -6.37 -14.04 5.54
CA ILE A 47 -6.33 -12.67 4.99
C ILE A 47 -5.25 -12.56 3.91
N GLY A 48 -5.60 -11.97 2.77
CA GLY A 48 -4.70 -11.73 1.64
C GLY A 48 -5.28 -10.71 0.66
N TYR A 49 -4.71 -10.63 -0.54
CA TYR A 49 -5.13 -9.75 -1.64
C TYR A 49 -4.71 -10.37 -2.97
N SER A 50 -5.33 -9.90 -4.05
CA SER A 50 -5.32 -10.56 -5.36
C SER A 50 -3.96 -10.59 -6.04
N SER A 51 -3.09 -9.60 -5.81
CA SER A 51 -1.75 -9.50 -6.40
C SER A 51 -0.65 -10.15 -5.54
N CYS A 52 -1.00 -10.84 -4.47
CA CYS A 52 -0.03 -11.43 -3.55
C CYS A 52 0.44 -12.83 -4.00
N HIS A 53 1.68 -12.93 -4.49
CA HIS A 53 2.28 -14.19 -4.91
C HIS A 53 2.18 -15.32 -3.86
N TRP A 54 2.57 -15.06 -2.60
CA TRP A 54 2.52 -16.09 -1.55
C TRP A 54 1.09 -16.53 -1.19
N CYS A 55 0.08 -15.69 -1.43
CA CYS A 55 -1.32 -16.08 -1.31
C CYS A 55 -1.69 -17.10 -2.38
N HIS A 56 -1.26 -16.89 -3.63
CA HIS A 56 -1.48 -17.85 -4.72
C HIS A 56 -0.73 -19.15 -4.49
N VAL A 57 0.52 -19.10 -4.03
CA VAL A 57 1.30 -20.31 -3.69
C VAL A 57 0.58 -21.13 -2.63
N MET A 58 0.17 -20.51 -1.52
CA MET A 58 -0.55 -21.23 -0.46
C MET A 58 -1.88 -21.80 -0.95
N ALA A 59 -2.58 -21.07 -1.83
CA ALA A 59 -3.84 -21.53 -2.39
C ALA A 59 -3.68 -22.76 -3.29
N HIS A 60 -2.72 -22.73 -4.21
CA HIS A 60 -2.43 -23.86 -5.09
C HIS A 60 -1.88 -25.06 -4.32
N GLU A 61 -0.95 -24.85 -3.39
CA GLU A 61 -0.34 -25.93 -2.63
C GLU A 61 -1.33 -26.57 -1.63
N SER A 62 -2.15 -25.77 -0.95
CA SER A 62 -2.94 -26.22 0.21
C SER A 62 -4.45 -26.10 0.03
N PHE A 63 -4.99 -24.96 -0.39
CA PHE A 63 -6.46 -24.76 -0.43
C PHE A 63 -7.15 -25.51 -1.57
N ALA A 64 -6.44 -25.74 -2.68
CA ALA A 64 -6.91 -26.55 -3.81
C ALA A 64 -6.77 -28.07 -3.57
N ASP A 65 -6.03 -28.49 -2.55
CA ASP A 65 -5.81 -29.90 -2.23
C ASP A 65 -7.01 -30.51 -1.49
N ALA A 66 -7.58 -31.58 -2.05
CA ALA A 66 -8.82 -32.16 -1.55
C ALA A 66 -8.70 -32.74 -0.12
N ASP A 67 -7.55 -33.32 0.24
CA ASP A 67 -7.34 -33.89 1.57
C ASP A 67 -7.20 -32.80 2.64
N THR A 68 -6.44 -31.74 2.33
CA THR A 68 -6.31 -30.56 3.17
C THR A 68 -7.65 -29.84 3.34
N ALA A 69 -8.40 -29.65 2.24
CA ALA A 69 -9.72 -29.04 2.29
C ALA A 69 -10.72 -29.85 3.11
N ARG A 70 -10.66 -31.19 3.07
CA ARG A 70 -11.48 -32.05 3.93
C ARG A 70 -11.19 -31.81 5.41
N LEU A 71 -9.93 -31.69 5.81
CA LEU A 71 -9.56 -31.36 7.20
C LEU A 71 -10.08 -29.98 7.61
N MET A 72 -9.88 -28.97 6.76
CA MET A 72 -10.39 -27.62 6.98
C MET A 72 -11.92 -27.62 7.16
N ASN A 73 -12.65 -28.27 6.25
CA ASN A 73 -14.11 -28.33 6.23
C ASN A 73 -14.70 -29.19 7.36
N ALA A 74 -13.92 -30.11 7.94
CA ALA A 74 -14.33 -30.92 9.08
C ALA A 74 -14.16 -30.18 10.42
N HIS A 75 -13.11 -29.37 10.56
CA HIS A 75 -12.72 -28.80 11.85
C HIS A 75 -13.02 -27.30 12.01
N PHE A 76 -12.99 -26.50 10.95
CA PHE A 76 -13.06 -25.04 11.04
C PHE A 76 -14.23 -24.41 10.27
N VAL A 77 -14.71 -23.25 10.72
CA VAL A 77 -15.43 -22.33 9.81
C VAL A 77 -14.38 -21.51 9.09
N ASN A 78 -14.22 -21.76 7.79
CA ASN A 78 -13.14 -21.18 6.99
C ASN A 78 -13.59 -19.82 6.43
N ILE A 79 -12.99 -18.73 6.92
CA ILE A 79 -13.32 -17.37 6.50
C ILE A 79 -12.15 -16.80 5.69
N LYS A 80 -12.44 -16.22 4.53
CA LYS A 80 -11.45 -15.57 3.66
C LYS A 80 -11.76 -14.08 3.53
N VAL A 81 -10.72 -13.26 3.63
CA VAL A 81 -10.83 -11.80 3.68
C VAL A 81 -9.84 -11.16 2.73
N ASP A 82 -10.35 -10.25 1.89
CA ASP A 82 -9.52 -9.31 1.15
C ASP A 82 -9.12 -8.14 2.06
N ARG A 83 -7.82 -8.00 2.33
CA ARG A 83 -7.30 -6.92 3.18
C ARG A 83 -7.56 -5.52 2.61
N GLU A 84 -7.75 -5.41 1.30
CA GLU A 84 -7.92 -4.12 0.64
C GLU A 84 -9.36 -3.61 0.79
N GLU A 85 -10.34 -4.51 0.91
CA GLU A 85 -11.72 -4.15 1.25
C GLU A 85 -11.96 -4.11 2.76
N ARG A 86 -11.23 -4.93 3.54
CA ARG A 86 -11.33 -5.02 5.01
C ARG A 86 -9.98 -4.79 5.72
N PRO A 87 -9.37 -3.60 5.55
CA PRO A 87 -8.12 -3.25 6.23
C PRO A 87 -8.25 -3.21 7.76
N ASP A 88 -9.47 -3.09 8.29
CA ASP A 88 -9.76 -3.16 9.72
C ASP A 88 -9.44 -4.54 10.31
N LEU A 89 -9.86 -5.61 9.63
CA LEU A 89 -9.54 -6.99 10.01
C LEU A 89 -8.04 -7.25 9.85
N ASP A 90 -7.45 -6.81 8.73
CA ASP A 90 -6.03 -6.96 8.46
C ASP A 90 -5.17 -6.33 9.57
N LYS A 91 -5.37 -5.05 9.87
CA LYS A 91 -4.61 -4.33 10.91
C LYS A 91 -4.77 -4.97 12.29
N LEU A 92 -6.01 -5.34 12.64
CA LEU A 92 -6.32 -5.97 13.93
C LEU A 92 -5.57 -7.30 14.09
N TYR A 93 -5.67 -8.19 13.11
CA TYR A 93 -5.09 -9.53 13.21
C TYR A 93 -3.59 -9.59 12.94
N GLN A 94 -3.03 -8.67 12.14
CA GLN A 94 -1.57 -8.49 12.04
C GLN A 94 -0.98 -8.02 13.37
N THR A 95 -1.67 -7.10 14.07
CA THR A 95 -1.24 -6.67 15.41
C THR A 95 -1.33 -7.83 16.41
N ALA A 96 -2.42 -8.60 16.39
CA ALA A 96 -2.55 -9.78 17.24
C ALA A 96 -1.44 -10.81 16.98
N HIS A 97 -1.13 -11.09 15.71
CA HIS A 97 -0.02 -11.96 15.34
C HIS A 97 1.31 -11.46 15.92
N ALA A 98 1.61 -10.16 15.78
CA ALA A 98 2.83 -9.57 16.32
C ALA A 98 2.92 -9.70 17.84
N LEU A 99 1.82 -9.48 18.56
CA LEU A 99 1.75 -9.65 20.01
C LEU A 99 1.96 -11.10 20.44
N MET A 100 1.34 -12.05 19.74
CA MET A 100 1.41 -13.48 20.07
C MET A 100 2.78 -14.11 19.74
N THR A 101 3.37 -13.73 18.61
CA THR A 101 4.57 -14.39 18.08
C THR A 101 5.86 -13.61 18.32
N GLN A 102 5.77 -12.33 18.70
CA GLN A 102 6.88 -11.39 18.78
C GLN A 102 7.65 -11.28 17.44
N ARG A 103 6.93 -11.45 16.32
CA ARG A 103 7.46 -11.38 14.96
C ARG A 103 6.56 -10.51 14.10
N ASN A 104 7.15 -9.90 13.07
CA ASN A 104 6.40 -9.18 12.06
C ASN A 104 5.42 -10.12 11.36
N GLY A 105 4.23 -9.60 11.07
CA GLY A 105 3.24 -10.26 10.23
C GLY A 105 3.60 -10.21 8.76
N GLY A 106 2.68 -10.70 7.93
CA GLY A 106 2.82 -10.73 6.48
C GLY A 106 1.63 -11.45 5.85
N TRP A 107 1.59 -11.45 4.52
CA TRP A 107 0.53 -12.13 3.76
C TRP A 107 1.09 -13.35 3.04
N PRO A 108 0.34 -14.47 2.94
CA PRO A 108 -0.99 -14.69 3.55
C PRO A 108 -0.91 -14.70 5.07
N LEU A 109 -1.93 -14.16 5.74
CA LEU A 109 -2.07 -14.26 7.20
C LEU A 109 -3.10 -15.34 7.51
N THR A 110 -2.73 -16.31 8.35
CA THR A 110 -3.58 -17.44 8.75
C THR A 110 -3.75 -17.44 10.27
N MET A 111 -4.96 -17.13 10.74
CA MET A 111 -5.28 -17.03 12.17
C MET A 111 -6.38 -18.02 12.55
N PHE A 112 -6.32 -18.52 13.79
CA PHE A 112 -7.33 -19.39 14.36
C PHE A 112 -8.00 -18.67 15.53
N LEU A 113 -9.31 -18.45 15.41
CA LEU A 113 -10.07 -17.62 16.33
C LEU A 113 -11.06 -18.45 17.14
N GLU A 114 -11.26 -18.05 18.38
CA GLU A 114 -12.34 -18.54 19.21
C GLU A 114 -13.67 -17.92 18.73
N PRO A 115 -14.73 -18.72 18.48
CA PRO A 115 -15.90 -18.27 17.72
C PRO A 115 -16.79 -17.25 18.44
N GLU A 116 -16.78 -17.20 19.77
CA GLU A 116 -17.59 -16.24 20.53
C GLU A 116 -16.91 -14.87 20.62
N THR A 117 -15.61 -14.91 20.91
CA THR A 117 -14.82 -13.75 21.24
C THR A 117 -14.12 -13.13 20.03
N LEU A 118 -13.93 -13.91 18.97
CA LEU A 118 -13.12 -13.60 17.78
C LEU A 118 -11.64 -13.34 18.11
N ALA A 119 -11.22 -13.69 19.33
CA ALA A 119 -9.84 -13.56 19.76
C ALA A 119 -9.00 -14.68 19.13
N PRO A 120 -7.82 -14.36 18.57
CA PRO A 120 -6.93 -15.36 18.04
C PRO A 120 -6.25 -16.12 19.19
N PHE A 121 -6.13 -17.43 19.05
CA PHE A 121 -5.39 -18.28 19.99
C PHE A 121 -4.22 -19.03 19.34
N TYR A 122 -4.17 -19.06 18.02
CA TYR A 122 -3.01 -19.51 17.25
C TYR A 122 -2.96 -18.78 15.90
N GLY A 123 -1.78 -18.66 15.30
CA GLY A 123 -1.65 -18.03 13.99
C GLY A 123 -0.23 -18.03 13.44
N GLY A 124 -0.13 -17.70 12.16
CA GLY A 124 1.12 -17.55 11.43
C GLY A 124 0.86 -16.97 10.05
N THR A 125 1.92 -16.81 9.25
CA THR A 125 1.78 -16.32 7.87
C THR A 125 1.55 -17.50 6.92
N TYR A 126 2.63 -17.96 6.27
CA TYR A 126 2.61 -19.06 5.33
C TYR A 126 2.81 -20.41 6.04
N PHE A 127 1.96 -21.38 5.72
CA PHE A 127 2.13 -22.78 6.12
C PHE A 127 2.27 -23.67 4.87
N PRO A 128 3.36 -24.44 4.73
CA PRO A 128 3.58 -25.27 3.55
C PRO A 128 2.71 -26.52 3.54
N LYS A 129 2.41 -27.06 2.35
CA LYS A 129 1.72 -28.35 2.21
C LYS A 129 2.48 -29.49 2.90
N THR A 130 3.79 -29.53 2.69
CA THR A 130 4.70 -30.52 3.28
C THR A 130 5.72 -29.82 4.17
N ALA A 131 6.14 -30.47 5.25
CA ALA A 131 7.13 -29.90 6.16
C ALA A 131 8.40 -29.48 5.40
N ARG A 132 8.77 -28.20 5.50
CA ARG A 132 9.96 -27.63 4.84
C ARG A 132 10.50 -26.45 5.63
N ALA A 133 11.82 -26.25 5.60
CA ALA A 133 12.50 -25.13 6.26
C ALA A 133 12.14 -24.98 7.77
N GLY A 134 11.93 -26.09 8.48
CA GLY A 134 11.56 -26.09 9.90
C GLY A 134 10.10 -25.73 10.19
N LEU A 135 9.29 -25.49 9.16
CA LEU A 135 7.84 -25.31 9.29
C LEU A 135 7.12 -26.66 9.19
N PRO A 136 6.16 -26.94 10.09
CA PRO A 136 5.32 -28.14 9.99
C PRO A 136 4.41 -28.07 8.76
N ALA A 137 3.94 -29.23 8.31
CA ALA A 137 2.93 -29.30 7.27
C ALA A 137 1.62 -28.67 7.74
N PHE A 138 0.89 -28.00 6.84
CA PHE A 138 -0.35 -27.33 7.19
C PHE A 138 -1.40 -28.29 7.77
N ALA A 139 -1.49 -29.52 7.24
CA ALA A 139 -2.36 -30.57 7.78
C ALA A 139 -2.09 -30.88 9.27
N GLU A 140 -0.82 -30.95 9.67
CA GLU A 140 -0.44 -31.18 11.07
C GLU A 140 -0.85 -30.02 11.98
N ILE A 141 -0.77 -28.78 11.48
CA ILE A 141 -1.25 -27.60 12.20
C ILE A 141 -2.77 -27.67 12.37
N LEU A 142 -3.53 -27.98 11.32
CA LEU A 142 -4.99 -28.08 11.36
C LEU A 142 -5.45 -29.08 12.43
N GLU A 143 -4.85 -30.28 12.47
CA GLU A 143 -5.20 -31.31 13.44
C GLU A 143 -4.85 -30.89 14.88
N ARG A 144 -3.66 -30.34 15.10
CA ARG A 144 -3.22 -29.89 16.44
C ARG A 144 -4.06 -28.76 16.98
N VAL A 145 -4.38 -27.77 16.14
CA VAL A 145 -5.22 -26.63 16.52
C VAL A 145 -6.64 -27.09 16.84
N ALA A 146 -7.21 -27.98 16.02
CA ALA A 146 -8.55 -28.52 16.27
C ALA A 146 -8.59 -29.31 17.58
N GLU A 147 -7.57 -30.11 17.88
CA GLU A 147 -7.49 -30.85 19.14
C GLU A 147 -7.30 -29.92 20.34
N TYR A 148 -6.40 -28.94 20.24
CA TYR A 148 -6.16 -27.96 21.30
C TYR A 148 -7.44 -27.17 21.61
N PHE A 149 -8.18 -26.74 20.58
CA PHE A 149 -9.47 -26.08 20.76
C PHE A 149 -10.46 -26.94 21.56
N ARG A 150 -10.57 -28.24 21.27
CA ARG A 150 -11.49 -29.13 21.99
C ARG A 150 -11.10 -29.38 23.44
N THR A 151 -9.79 -29.48 23.72
CA THR A 151 -9.27 -29.96 25.00
C THR A 151 -8.87 -28.85 25.98
N HIS A 152 -8.62 -27.63 25.50
CA HIS A 152 -8.07 -26.51 26.30
C HIS A 152 -8.94 -25.24 26.22
N ARG A 153 -10.28 -25.38 26.23
CA ARG A 153 -11.23 -24.26 26.06
C ARG A 153 -11.05 -23.13 27.08
N ASP A 154 -10.78 -23.47 28.35
CA ASP A 154 -10.64 -22.47 29.40
C ASP A 154 -9.33 -21.66 29.25
N GLU A 155 -8.24 -22.31 28.80
CA GLU A 155 -6.99 -21.62 28.47
C GLU A 155 -7.18 -20.66 27.29
N ILE A 156 -7.87 -21.09 26.24
CA ILE A 156 -8.19 -20.25 25.07
C ILE A 156 -9.01 -19.01 25.48
N ARG A 157 -10.01 -19.18 26.36
CA ARG A 157 -10.80 -18.06 26.88
C ARG A 157 -9.96 -17.10 27.73
N ALA A 158 -9.00 -17.61 28.51
CA ALA A 158 -8.07 -16.77 29.27
C ALA A 158 -7.15 -15.97 28.32
N THR A 159 -6.54 -16.62 27.32
CA THR A 159 -5.73 -15.96 26.28
C THR A 159 -6.53 -14.90 25.53
N ALA A 160 -7.80 -15.15 25.23
CA ALA A 160 -8.69 -14.17 24.62
C ALA A 160 -8.88 -12.92 25.50
N GLY A 161 -9.02 -13.11 26.82
CA GLY A 161 -9.09 -12.02 27.79
C GLY A 161 -7.80 -11.19 27.83
N ASP A 162 -6.64 -11.85 27.85
CA ASP A 162 -5.33 -11.19 27.88
C ASP A 162 -5.06 -10.37 26.62
N ILE A 163 -5.42 -10.90 25.44
CA ILE A 163 -5.28 -10.18 24.16
C ILE A 163 -6.17 -8.94 24.14
N ARG A 164 -7.44 -9.06 24.54
CA ARG A 164 -8.35 -7.89 24.63
C ARG A 164 -7.82 -6.83 25.57
N GLN A 165 -7.35 -7.24 26.75
CA GLN A 165 -6.77 -6.29 27.70
C GLN A 165 -5.54 -5.61 27.10
N THR A 166 -4.66 -6.36 26.45
CA THR A 166 -3.46 -5.83 25.79
C THR A 166 -3.82 -4.82 24.70
N PHE A 167 -4.83 -5.13 23.87
CA PHE A 167 -5.35 -4.19 22.89
C PHE A 167 -5.92 -2.93 23.52
N ALA A 168 -6.66 -3.07 24.63
CA ALA A 168 -7.21 -1.93 25.33
C ALA A 168 -6.10 -1.02 25.86
N ARG A 169 -5.01 -1.59 26.41
CA ARG A 169 -3.84 -0.81 26.82
C ARG A 169 -3.16 -0.13 25.62
N LEU A 170 -2.94 -0.89 24.55
CA LEU A 170 -2.26 -0.40 23.35
C LEU A 170 -3.00 0.78 22.69
N TYR A 171 -4.32 0.69 22.58
CA TYR A 171 -5.10 1.66 21.85
C TYR A 171 -5.77 2.72 22.73
N HIS A 172 -6.01 2.49 24.02
CA HIS A 172 -6.69 3.48 24.89
C HIS A 172 -5.78 4.04 25.99
N GLU A 173 -4.82 3.27 26.50
CA GLU A 173 -3.93 3.69 27.60
C GLU A 173 -2.66 4.39 27.08
N GLY A 174 -2.84 5.58 26.51
CA GLY A 174 -1.76 6.52 26.22
C GLY A 174 -2.04 7.84 26.91
N ARG A 175 -1.11 8.37 27.70
CA ARG A 175 -1.24 9.73 28.26
C ARG A 175 -0.78 10.71 27.18
N PRO A 176 -1.65 11.60 26.67
CA PRO A 176 -1.22 12.59 25.69
C PRO A 176 -0.08 13.43 26.24
N ALA A 177 0.91 13.74 25.40
CA ALA A 177 2.01 14.61 25.79
C ALA A 177 1.49 15.99 26.21
N GLU A 178 1.99 16.52 27.32
CA GLU A 178 1.62 17.86 27.79
C GLU A 178 2.20 18.94 26.88
N THR A 179 3.42 18.73 26.38
CA THR A 179 4.17 19.68 25.54
C THR A 179 4.77 19.00 24.32
N LEU A 180 4.57 19.60 23.15
CA LEU A 180 5.24 19.20 21.91
C LEU A 180 6.58 19.95 21.78
N HIS A 181 7.61 19.29 21.26
CA HIS A 181 8.90 19.91 20.98
C HIS A 181 9.58 19.29 19.75
N ALA A 182 10.54 20.00 19.16
CA ALA A 182 11.13 19.61 17.87
C ALA A 182 12.12 18.42 17.93
N ALA A 183 12.58 17.98 19.11
CA ALA A 183 13.60 16.93 19.22
C ALA A 183 13.36 15.64 18.37
N PRO A 184 12.12 15.09 18.26
CA PRO A 184 11.87 13.91 17.44
C PRO A 184 12.08 14.16 15.94
N LEU A 185 11.91 15.40 15.49
CA LEU A 185 12.15 15.80 14.10
C LEU A 185 13.63 15.65 13.75
N ASP A 186 14.51 16.04 14.66
CA ASP A 186 15.96 15.91 14.51
C ASP A 186 16.40 14.45 14.66
N MET A 187 15.84 13.70 15.62
CA MET A 187 16.10 12.27 15.78
C MET A 187 15.77 11.50 14.51
N LEU A 188 14.58 11.70 13.94
CA LEU A 188 14.16 11.09 12.67
C LEU A 188 15.17 11.37 11.56
N ARG A 189 15.58 12.63 11.41
CA ARG A 189 16.57 13.02 10.39
C ARG A 189 17.89 12.28 10.58
N HIS A 190 18.41 12.19 11.81
CA HIS A 190 19.69 11.53 12.10
C HIS A 190 19.61 10.02 11.90
N GLU A 191 18.51 9.38 12.32
CA GLU A 191 18.26 7.97 12.07
C GLU A 191 18.15 7.66 10.58
N ALA A 192 17.43 8.49 9.81
CA ALA A 192 17.34 8.36 8.37
C ALA A 192 18.72 8.45 7.70
N ALA A 193 19.56 9.39 8.14
CA ALA A 193 20.95 9.51 7.65
C ALA A 193 21.82 8.29 8.00
N SER A 194 21.51 7.60 9.10
CA SER A 194 22.26 6.42 9.54
C SER A 194 21.85 5.16 8.77
N LEU A 195 20.59 5.08 8.31
CA LEU A 195 20.08 3.98 7.49
C LEU A 195 20.25 4.19 5.99
N PHE A 196 20.57 5.41 5.56
CA PHE A 196 20.68 5.77 4.16
C PHE A 196 21.83 5.01 3.47
N ASP A 197 21.53 4.43 2.31
CA ASP A 197 22.53 3.81 1.46
C ASP A 197 23.10 4.83 0.45
N PRO A 198 24.35 5.30 0.61
CA PRO A 198 24.95 6.28 -0.29
C PRO A 198 25.30 5.69 -1.67
N VAL A 199 25.36 4.37 -1.82
CA VAL A 199 25.68 3.70 -3.09
C VAL A 199 24.42 3.52 -3.91
N HIS A 200 23.42 2.83 -3.36
CA HIS A 200 22.23 2.43 -4.10
C HIS A 200 21.01 3.31 -3.83
N GLY A 201 21.05 4.22 -2.85
CA GLY A 201 19.90 4.99 -2.40
C GLY A 201 18.86 4.13 -1.68
N GLY A 202 17.94 4.77 -0.96
CA GLY A 202 17.02 4.10 -0.06
C GLY A 202 17.55 3.97 1.37
N PHE A 203 16.79 3.28 2.21
CA PHE A 203 17.05 3.16 3.64
C PHE A 203 16.93 1.71 4.08
N GLY A 204 17.93 1.21 4.79
CA GLY A 204 17.94 -0.15 5.35
C GLY A 204 18.38 -1.25 4.36
N ALA A 205 18.20 -2.49 4.80
CA ALA A 205 18.59 -3.70 4.07
C ALA A 205 17.49 -4.17 3.09
N ALA A 206 17.81 -5.16 2.25
CA ALA A 206 16.84 -5.83 1.40
C ALA A 206 15.93 -6.79 2.22
N PRO A 207 14.67 -7.01 1.80
CA PRO A 207 13.98 -6.38 0.67
C PRO A 207 13.72 -4.87 0.90
N ARG A 208 13.79 -4.06 -0.16
CA ARG A 208 13.71 -2.59 -0.08
C ARG A 208 12.38 -2.03 -0.58
N PHE A 209 11.72 -1.28 0.30
CA PHE A 209 10.50 -0.53 -0.01
C PHE A 209 10.79 0.96 -0.29
N PRO A 210 10.02 1.65 -1.14
CA PRO A 210 10.26 3.05 -1.49
C PRO A 210 10.19 4.07 -0.33
N GLN A 211 9.48 3.76 0.76
CA GLN A 211 9.32 4.63 1.95
C GLN A 211 8.91 6.09 1.63
N PRO A 212 7.79 6.32 0.90
CA PRO A 212 7.38 7.65 0.46
C PRO A 212 7.19 8.65 1.61
N THR A 213 6.61 8.24 2.73
CA THR A 213 6.40 9.13 3.88
C THR A 213 7.71 9.67 4.46
N LEU A 214 8.74 8.83 4.58
CA LEU A 214 10.07 9.25 5.02
C LEU A 214 10.71 10.22 4.01
N LEU A 215 10.57 9.94 2.71
CA LEU A 215 11.05 10.82 1.66
C LEU A 215 10.34 12.19 1.66
N GLU A 216 9.01 12.23 1.88
CA GLU A 216 8.25 13.48 2.06
C GLU A 216 8.78 14.27 3.25
N ARG A 217 8.94 13.59 4.40
CA ARG A 217 9.45 14.21 5.64
C ARG A 217 10.82 14.85 5.44
N LEU A 218 11.75 14.15 4.78
CA LEU A 218 13.09 14.66 4.51
C LEU A 218 13.08 15.84 3.51
N LEU A 219 12.21 15.79 2.49
CA LEU A 219 12.07 16.89 1.54
C LEU A 219 11.52 18.15 2.22
N ARG A 220 10.52 17.99 3.10
CA ARG A 220 10.01 19.08 3.94
C ARG A 220 11.04 19.61 4.93
N HIS A 221 11.85 18.73 5.54
CA HIS A 221 12.96 19.15 6.40
C HIS A 221 13.93 20.08 5.67
N TRP A 222 14.37 19.67 4.48
CA TRP A 222 15.23 20.49 3.65
C TRP A 222 14.58 21.83 3.30
N HIS A 223 13.29 21.82 2.95
CA HIS A 223 12.57 23.05 2.60
C HIS A 223 12.48 24.03 3.78
N ALA A 224 12.14 23.52 4.98
CA ALA A 224 12.04 24.32 6.20
C ALA A 224 13.39 24.93 6.60
N THR A 225 14.44 24.10 6.69
CA THR A 225 15.80 24.56 7.05
C THR A 225 16.38 25.51 6.01
N ARG A 226 16.02 25.37 4.73
CA ARG A 226 16.36 26.35 3.69
C ARG A 226 15.70 27.71 3.95
N GLY A 227 14.45 27.74 4.38
CA GLY A 227 13.75 28.97 4.77
C GLY A 227 14.42 29.72 5.92
N GLU A 228 15.09 28.97 6.80
CA GLU A 228 15.88 29.50 7.93
C GLU A 228 17.31 29.90 7.54
N GLY A 229 17.70 29.72 6.27
CA GLY A 229 19.05 30.02 5.78
C GLY A 229 20.10 28.94 6.07
N GLN A 230 19.70 27.76 6.57
CA GLN A 230 20.57 26.64 6.93
C GLN A 230 20.15 25.34 6.22
N ALA A 231 19.95 25.40 4.90
CA ALA A 231 19.45 24.27 4.12
C ALA A 231 20.23 22.96 4.37
N ASP A 232 19.55 21.92 4.86
CA ASP A 232 20.15 20.59 5.01
C ASP A 232 20.30 19.91 3.63
N ALA A 233 21.43 20.18 2.98
CA ALA A 233 21.76 19.61 1.67
C ALA A 233 21.86 18.08 1.70
N GLN A 234 22.17 17.47 2.85
CA GLN A 234 22.23 16.02 3.00
C GLN A 234 20.82 15.42 2.96
N ALA A 235 19.84 16.05 3.61
CA ALA A 235 18.43 15.62 3.52
C ALA A 235 17.92 15.64 2.07
N LEU A 236 18.18 16.72 1.33
CA LEU A 236 17.84 16.77 -0.11
C LEU A 236 18.59 15.70 -0.92
N HIS A 237 19.86 15.46 -0.61
CA HIS A 237 20.64 14.43 -1.29
C HIS A 237 20.06 13.03 -1.07
N MET A 238 19.66 12.67 0.17
CA MET A 238 19.03 11.38 0.46
C MET A 238 17.76 11.18 -0.36
N VAL A 239 16.89 12.20 -0.44
CA VAL A 239 15.66 12.15 -1.22
C VAL A 239 15.97 12.00 -2.72
N ARG A 240 16.82 12.88 -3.26
CA ARG A 240 17.17 12.89 -4.68
C ARG A 240 17.81 11.58 -5.11
N HIS A 241 18.83 11.12 -4.36
CA HIS A 241 19.56 9.90 -4.70
C HIS A 241 18.65 8.69 -4.67
N SER A 242 17.83 8.54 -3.63
CA SER A 242 16.89 7.41 -3.52
C SER A 242 15.88 7.38 -4.66
N LEU A 243 15.21 8.51 -4.94
CA LEU A 243 14.22 8.59 -6.03
C LEU A 243 14.85 8.40 -7.41
N GLU A 244 16.04 8.95 -7.67
CA GLU A 244 16.74 8.79 -8.96
C GLU A 244 17.29 7.37 -9.16
N ARG A 245 17.74 6.72 -8.09
CA ARG A 245 18.17 5.31 -8.12
C ARG A 245 17.00 4.37 -8.38
N MET A 246 15.88 4.54 -7.67
CA MET A 246 14.66 3.77 -7.92
C MET A 246 14.14 3.99 -9.35
N SER A 247 14.09 5.25 -9.82
CA SER A 247 13.64 5.60 -11.17
C SER A 247 14.50 4.99 -12.29
N ASN A 248 15.78 4.71 -12.01
CA ASN A 248 16.69 4.06 -12.94
C ASN A 248 16.84 2.56 -12.70
N GLY A 249 16.28 2.01 -11.62
CA GLY A 249 16.33 0.59 -11.28
C GLY A 249 15.25 -0.22 -11.98
N GLY A 250 15.26 -1.54 -11.79
CA GLY A 250 14.19 -2.43 -12.24
C GLY A 250 12.92 -2.34 -11.38
N VAL A 251 12.95 -1.69 -10.22
CA VAL A 251 11.73 -1.35 -9.46
C VAL A 251 10.83 -0.33 -10.19
N PHE A 252 11.34 0.34 -11.22
CA PHE A 252 10.56 1.19 -12.12
C PHE A 252 10.44 0.53 -13.49
N ASP A 253 9.22 0.40 -14.02
CA ASP A 253 9.01 -0.14 -15.36
C ASP A 253 9.54 0.83 -16.43
N GLN A 254 10.73 0.51 -16.94
CA GLN A 254 11.47 1.35 -17.89
C GLN A 254 10.77 1.52 -19.25
N LEU A 255 9.74 0.71 -19.55
CA LEU A 255 8.96 0.81 -20.79
C LEU A 255 7.58 1.42 -20.58
N GLY A 256 6.79 0.83 -19.69
CA GLY A 256 5.39 1.20 -19.48
C GLY A 256 5.19 2.32 -18.46
N GLY A 257 6.19 2.59 -17.62
CA GLY A 257 6.06 3.44 -16.46
C GLY A 257 5.37 2.75 -15.28
N GLY A 258 5.34 3.47 -14.16
CA GLY A 258 4.87 2.96 -12.88
C GLY A 258 5.95 2.21 -12.11
N PHE A 259 5.87 2.29 -10.80
CA PHE A 259 6.72 1.59 -9.84
C PHE A 259 6.08 0.27 -9.45
N PHE A 260 6.92 -0.75 -9.36
CA PHE A 260 6.61 -1.98 -8.67
C PHE A 260 6.68 -1.79 -7.14
N ARG A 261 6.05 -2.67 -6.37
CA ARG A 261 5.86 -2.48 -4.92
C ARG A 261 7.18 -2.34 -4.16
N TYR A 262 8.12 -3.26 -4.39
CA TYR A 262 9.42 -3.26 -3.69
C TYR A 262 10.47 -4.07 -4.46
N SER A 263 11.74 -3.89 -4.08
CA SER A 263 12.89 -4.63 -4.61
C SER A 263 13.28 -5.78 -3.68
N THR A 264 13.59 -6.93 -4.26
CA THR A 264 14.11 -8.10 -3.54
C THR A 264 15.58 -7.96 -3.16
N ASP A 265 16.32 -7.12 -3.89
CA ASP A 265 17.73 -6.80 -3.65
C ASP A 265 17.93 -5.33 -3.23
N GLU A 266 19.13 -5.02 -2.74
CA GLU A 266 19.54 -3.69 -2.29
C GLU A 266 19.76 -2.68 -3.42
N ARG A 267 19.93 -3.14 -4.66
CA ARG A 267 20.34 -2.33 -5.81
C ARG A 267 19.17 -1.75 -6.59
N TRP A 268 17.95 -2.13 -6.24
CA TRP A 268 16.70 -1.84 -6.94
C TRP A 268 16.59 -2.57 -8.29
N GLU A 269 17.20 -3.74 -8.42
CA GLU A 269 17.30 -4.46 -9.71
C GLU A 269 16.08 -5.35 -9.98
N ILE A 270 15.70 -6.21 -9.05
CA ILE A 270 14.65 -7.21 -9.22
C ILE A 270 13.48 -6.90 -8.29
N PRO A 271 12.34 -6.44 -8.82
CA PRO A 271 11.15 -6.20 -8.03
C PRO A 271 10.38 -7.48 -7.73
N HIS A 272 9.44 -7.39 -6.78
CA HIS A 272 8.19 -8.12 -6.95
C HIS A 272 7.30 -7.36 -7.91
N PHE A 273 6.82 -8.00 -8.97
CA PHE A 273 6.29 -7.34 -10.17
C PHE A 273 4.87 -6.77 -10.04
N GLU A 274 4.33 -6.81 -8.83
CA GLU A 274 3.11 -6.12 -8.39
C GLU A 274 3.24 -4.60 -8.57
N LYS A 275 2.20 -3.94 -9.09
CA LYS A 275 2.10 -2.47 -9.09
C LYS A 275 0.86 -2.01 -8.34
N MET A 276 1.08 -1.24 -7.29
CA MET A 276 0.01 -0.70 -6.46
C MET A 276 -0.29 0.75 -6.79
N LEU A 277 -1.58 1.10 -6.82
CA LEU A 277 -2.01 2.48 -7.05
C LEU A 277 -1.45 3.43 -5.99
N TYR A 278 -1.50 3.04 -4.71
CA TYR A 278 -1.08 3.91 -3.60
C TYR A 278 0.43 4.19 -3.59
N ASP A 279 1.27 3.24 -3.99
CA ASP A 279 2.73 3.44 -4.08
C ASP A 279 3.03 4.47 -5.17
N ASN A 280 2.41 4.27 -6.34
CA ASN A 280 2.56 5.16 -7.49
C ASN A 280 2.00 6.55 -7.21
N ALA A 281 0.83 6.65 -6.58
CA ALA A 281 0.20 7.90 -6.21
C ALA A 281 1.12 8.80 -5.37
N GLN A 282 1.75 8.23 -4.33
CA GLN A 282 2.67 8.95 -3.47
C GLN A 282 3.97 9.32 -4.19
N LEU A 283 4.55 8.39 -4.94
CA LEU A 283 5.80 8.61 -5.68
C LEU A 283 5.65 9.65 -6.80
N ILE A 284 4.50 9.71 -7.48
CA ILE A 284 4.21 10.72 -8.50
C ILE A 284 4.33 12.13 -7.90
N GLY A 285 3.69 12.38 -6.75
CA GLY A 285 3.75 13.66 -6.05
C GLY A 285 5.18 14.02 -5.63
N LEU A 286 5.88 13.07 -5.01
CA LEU A 286 7.27 13.26 -4.56
C LEU A 286 8.25 13.54 -5.69
N LEU A 287 8.14 12.83 -6.81
CA LEU A 287 8.99 13.07 -7.98
C LEU A 287 8.71 14.44 -8.62
N ALA A 288 7.45 14.88 -8.63
CA ALA A 288 7.08 16.20 -9.12
C ALA A 288 7.66 17.32 -8.23
N GLU A 289 7.55 17.18 -6.91
CA GLU A 289 8.15 18.11 -5.94
C GLU A 289 9.68 18.09 -6.00
N LEU A 290 10.32 16.93 -6.13
CA LEU A 290 11.76 16.81 -6.34
C LEU A 290 12.20 17.53 -7.62
N ARG A 291 11.44 17.40 -8.71
CA ARG A 291 11.70 18.14 -9.95
C ARG A 291 11.60 19.65 -9.73
N ALA A 292 10.62 20.13 -8.96
CA ALA A 292 10.51 21.53 -8.62
C ALA A 292 11.69 22.02 -7.76
N ALA A 293 12.13 21.21 -6.79
CA ALA A 293 13.21 21.51 -5.87
C ALA A 293 14.60 21.54 -6.53
N THR A 294 14.86 20.66 -7.50
CA THR A 294 16.22 20.38 -8.01
C THR A 294 16.41 20.57 -9.51
N GLY A 295 15.32 20.61 -10.29
CA GLY A 295 15.42 20.54 -11.74
C GLY A 295 15.68 19.14 -12.31
N SER A 296 15.67 18.08 -11.48
CA SER A 296 16.02 16.71 -11.90
C SER A 296 15.21 16.22 -13.11
N ALA A 297 15.91 15.99 -14.23
CA ALA A 297 15.30 15.47 -15.44
C ALA A 297 14.84 14.01 -15.27
N ILE A 298 15.52 13.23 -14.42
CA ILE A 298 15.14 11.85 -14.08
C ILE A 298 13.81 11.86 -13.33
N ALA A 299 13.67 12.70 -12.30
CA ALA A 299 12.43 12.80 -11.53
C ALA A 299 11.24 13.21 -12.42
N ARG A 300 11.42 14.22 -13.29
CA ARG A 300 10.40 14.60 -14.27
C ARG A 300 10.02 13.45 -15.20
N HIS A 301 11.02 12.70 -15.68
CA HIS A 301 10.78 11.60 -16.61
C HIS A 301 10.00 10.47 -15.96
N ALA A 302 10.42 10.04 -14.77
CA ALA A 302 9.79 8.97 -14.01
C ALA A 302 8.36 9.36 -13.60
N ALA A 303 8.15 10.58 -13.08
CA ALA A 303 6.81 11.07 -12.76
C ALA A 303 5.89 11.07 -13.99
N SER A 304 6.38 11.56 -15.14
CA SER A 304 5.59 11.62 -16.37
C SER A 304 5.17 10.22 -16.84
N LEU A 305 6.09 9.25 -16.79
CA LEU A 305 5.79 7.88 -17.19
C LEU A 305 4.89 7.14 -16.18
N ALA A 306 5.04 7.38 -14.88
CA ALA A 306 4.14 6.84 -13.87
C ALA A 306 2.71 7.40 -14.01
N ILE A 307 2.58 8.69 -14.32
CA ILE A 307 1.29 9.32 -14.65
C ILE A 307 0.70 8.71 -15.93
N ASP A 308 1.50 8.57 -16.99
CA ASP A 308 1.04 7.99 -18.25
C ASP A 308 0.62 6.51 -18.08
N TRP A 309 1.27 5.76 -17.18
CA TRP A 309 0.83 4.43 -16.77
C TRP A 309 -0.53 4.49 -16.04
N ALA A 310 -0.66 5.33 -15.02
CA ALA A 310 -1.89 5.44 -14.24
C ALA A 310 -3.10 5.80 -15.14
N LEU A 311 -2.94 6.78 -16.03
CA LEU A 311 -4.01 7.20 -16.95
C LEU A 311 -4.34 6.15 -18.02
N ARG A 312 -3.33 5.43 -18.53
CA ARG A 312 -3.52 4.46 -19.62
C ARG A 312 -4.05 3.11 -19.12
N ASP A 313 -3.46 2.61 -18.03
CA ASP A 313 -3.64 1.22 -17.60
C ASP A 313 -4.57 1.09 -16.39
N MET A 314 -4.68 2.15 -15.56
CA MET A 314 -5.41 2.08 -14.29
C MET A 314 -6.67 2.94 -14.25
N GLN A 315 -6.86 3.90 -15.17
CA GLN A 315 -8.01 4.79 -15.12
C GLN A 315 -9.22 4.19 -15.85
N THR A 316 -10.39 4.23 -15.22
CA THR A 316 -11.65 3.83 -15.84
C THR A 316 -12.18 4.93 -16.77
N PRO A 317 -13.09 4.60 -17.71
CA PRO A 317 -13.76 5.60 -18.54
C PRO A 317 -14.49 6.68 -17.75
N GLU A 318 -14.92 6.40 -16.52
CA GLU A 318 -15.60 7.34 -15.61
C GLU A 318 -14.63 8.23 -14.84
N GLY A 319 -13.33 7.92 -14.85
CA GLY A 319 -12.25 8.73 -14.29
C GLY A 319 -11.69 8.25 -12.95
N ALA A 320 -12.22 7.19 -12.36
CA ALA A 320 -11.63 6.54 -11.18
C ALA A 320 -10.40 5.70 -11.55
N PHE A 321 -9.61 5.33 -10.55
CA PHE A 321 -8.44 4.47 -10.71
C PHE A 321 -8.63 3.13 -10.01
N LEU A 322 -8.21 2.07 -10.70
CA LEU A 322 -8.19 0.69 -10.22
C LEU A 322 -7.07 0.46 -9.21
N SER A 323 -7.21 -0.58 -8.39
CA SER A 323 -6.36 -0.79 -7.21
C SER A 323 -4.94 -1.26 -7.55
N ALA A 324 -4.80 -2.33 -8.34
CA ALA A 324 -3.51 -2.98 -8.51
C ALA A 324 -3.37 -3.74 -9.84
N VAL A 325 -2.11 -4.00 -10.20
CA VAL A 325 -1.71 -4.95 -11.25
C VAL A 325 -1.00 -6.12 -10.57
N ASP A 326 -1.41 -7.34 -10.91
CA ASP A 326 -0.82 -8.58 -10.41
C ASP A 326 0.68 -8.70 -10.76
N ALA A 327 1.42 -9.41 -9.92
CA ALA A 327 2.82 -9.76 -10.17
C ALA A 327 2.94 -10.88 -11.22
N ASP A 328 1.96 -11.77 -11.28
CA ASP A 328 1.96 -12.96 -12.11
C ASP A 328 1.25 -12.71 -13.46
N SER A 329 1.81 -13.28 -14.53
CA SER A 329 1.13 -13.44 -15.81
C SER A 329 1.29 -14.89 -16.29
N GLU A 330 0.18 -15.53 -16.65
CA GLU A 330 0.12 -16.98 -16.92
C GLU A 330 0.64 -17.85 -15.76
N GLY A 331 0.53 -17.37 -14.51
CA GLY A 331 1.03 -18.08 -13.32
C GLY A 331 2.55 -18.01 -13.11
N GLU A 332 3.24 -17.14 -13.85
CA GLU A 332 4.67 -16.89 -13.71
C GLU A 332 4.91 -15.41 -13.34
N GLU A 333 5.63 -15.17 -12.23
CA GLU A 333 5.98 -13.83 -11.76
C GLU A 333 6.88 -13.11 -12.79
N GLY A 334 6.56 -11.87 -13.15
CA GLY A 334 7.42 -11.02 -13.98
C GLY A 334 7.51 -11.37 -15.47
N ARG A 335 6.90 -12.48 -15.93
CA ARG A 335 6.91 -12.94 -17.33
C ARG A 335 6.55 -11.85 -18.35
N PHE A 336 5.54 -11.03 -18.04
CA PHE A 336 5.11 -9.93 -18.90
C PHE A 336 6.24 -8.89 -19.13
N TYR A 337 7.10 -8.67 -18.14
CA TYR A 337 8.06 -7.58 -18.08
C TYR A 337 9.47 -7.94 -18.58
N THR A 338 9.83 -9.23 -18.65
CA THR A 338 11.18 -9.68 -19.00
C THR A 338 11.39 -9.92 -20.49
N TRP A 339 12.64 -9.86 -20.94
CA TRP A 339 13.02 -9.90 -22.35
C TRP A 339 14.14 -10.89 -22.61
N THR A 340 14.33 -11.29 -23.86
CA THR A 340 15.61 -11.80 -24.35
C THR A 340 16.31 -10.75 -25.24
N PRO A 341 17.65 -10.79 -25.38
CA PRO A 341 18.37 -9.90 -26.29
C PRO A 341 17.84 -9.98 -27.73
N GLU A 342 17.49 -11.18 -28.21
CA GLU A 342 17.01 -11.42 -29.57
C GLU A 342 15.65 -10.78 -29.84
N GLU A 343 14.73 -10.83 -28.87
CA GLU A 343 13.42 -10.16 -28.95
C GLU A 343 13.60 -8.64 -29.14
N VAL A 344 14.52 -8.05 -28.38
CA VAL A 344 14.79 -6.62 -28.41
C VAL A 344 15.55 -6.22 -29.67
N GLU A 345 16.55 -7.01 -30.08
CA GLU A 345 17.31 -6.78 -31.31
C GLU A 345 16.40 -6.82 -32.55
N THR A 346 15.50 -7.80 -32.62
CA THR A 346 14.51 -7.91 -33.70
C THR A 346 13.64 -6.66 -33.81
N ALA A 347 13.21 -6.08 -32.68
CA ALA A 347 12.37 -4.89 -32.67
C ALA A 347 13.14 -3.58 -32.94
N LEU A 348 14.41 -3.49 -32.51
CA LEU A 348 15.19 -2.25 -32.52
C LEU A 348 16.16 -2.12 -33.70
N GLY A 349 16.68 -3.23 -34.22
CA GLY A 349 17.71 -3.25 -35.26
C GLY A 349 18.93 -2.44 -34.85
N ALA A 350 19.31 -1.42 -35.64
CA ALA A 350 20.49 -0.60 -35.39
C ALA A 350 20.49 0.17 -34.04
N ASP A 351 19.32 0.33 -33.40
CA ASP A 351 19.21 0.96 -32.09
C ASP A 351 19.57 0.01 -30.92
N PHE A 352 19.64 -1.30 -31.18
CA PHE A 352 19.84 -2.34 -30.17
C PHE A 352 21.12 -2.17 -29.35
N PRO A 353 22.32 -1.93 -29.92
CA PRO A 353 23.55 -1.90 -29.12
C PRO A 353 23.54 -0.84 -28.01
N VAL A 354 22.99 0.34 -28.30
CA VAL A 354 22.87 1.44 -27.32
C VAL A 354 21.83 1.10 -26.26
N PHE A 355 20.70 0.49 -26.66
CA PHE A 355 19.65 0.07 -25.75
C PHE A 355 20.10 -1.08 -24.83
N ALA A 356 20.81 -2.07 -25.38
CA ALA A 356 21.36 -3.20 -24.66
C ALA A 356 22.32 -2.73 -23.56
N ALA A 357 23.27 -1.86 -23.92
CA ALA A 357 24.22 -1.27 -22.97
C ALA A 357 23.56 -0.38 -21.91
N ARG A 358 22.41 0.24 -22.22
CA ARG A 358 21.66 1.05 -21.25
C ARG A 358 20.97 0.17 -20.20
N TRP A 359 20.40 -0.96 -20.62
CA TRP A 359 19.48 -1.75 -19.79
C TRP A 359 20.00 -3.15 -19.41
N GLY A 360 21.25 -3.47 -19.75
CA GLY A 360 21.94 -4.69 -19.33
C GLY A 360 21.72 -5.91 -20.22
N LEU A 361 21.17 -5.76 -21.43
CA LEU A 361 21.01 -6.91 -22.35
C LEU A 361 22.33 -7.39 -22.98
N ASP A 362 23.42 -6.62 -22.84
CA ASP A 362 24.78 -7.04 -23.23
C ASP A 362 25.52 -7.81 -22.12
N GLY A 363 24.85 -8.10 -20.99
CA GLY A 363 25.33 -8.91 -19.88
C GLY A 363 24.55 -10.23 -19.70
N PRO A 364 24.83 -11.00 -18.62
CA PRO A 364 24.07 -12.20 -18.31
C PRO A 364 22.62 -11.87 -17.91
N ALA A 365 21.72 -12.85 -18.07
CA ALA A 365 20.35 -12.78 -17.57
C ALA A 365 20.35 -12.51 -16.05
N ASN A 366 19.45 -11.63 -15.60
CA ASN A 366 19.34 -11.21 -14.21
C ASN A 366 18.07 -11.74 -13.51
N PHE A 367 17.15 -12.39 -14.24
CA PHE A 367 15.93 -12.94 -13.67
C PHE A 367 15.51 -14.21 -14.41
N GLU A 368 15.61 -15.37 -13.75
CA GLU A 368 15.13 -16.68 -14.26
C GLU A 368 15.54 -17.00 -15.71
N GLY A 369 16.78 -16.67 -16.08
CA GLY A 369 17.29 -16.90 -17.45
C GLY A 369 16.81 -15.88 -18.50
N ARG A 370 16.12 -14.82 -18.07
CA ARG A 370 15.69 -13.67 -18.87
C ARG A 370 16.25 -12.35 -18.30
N TRP A 371 16.00 -11.25 -19.02
CA TRP A 371 16.47 -9.91 -18.68
C TRP A 371 15.30 -9.03 -18.26
N HIS A 372 15.33 -8.58 -17.01
CA HIS A 372 14.55 -7.45 -16.54
C HIS A 372 15.33 -6.16 -16.72
N LEU A 373 14.70 -5.13 -17.27
CA LEU A 373 15.38 -3.90 -17.66
C LEU A 373 15.71 -3.04 -16.44
N HIS A 374 17.00 -2.78 -16.22
CA HIS A 374 17.49 -1.90 -15.17
C HIS A 374 18.71 -1.10 -15.65
N GLY A 375 18.87 0.11 -15.14
CA GLY A 375 19.85 1.06 -15.67
C GLY A 375 21.30 0.66 -15.35
N GLN A 376 22.09 0.37 -16.40
CA GLN A 376 23.52 0.06 -16.32
C GLN A 376 24.40 1.28 -16.60
N LEU A 377 24.24 1.87 -17.78
CA LEU A 377 24.97 3.08 -18.19
C LEU A 377 24.04 4.28 -18.24
N ASP A 378 24.52 5.44 -17.77
CA ASP A 378 23.79 6.68 -17.95
C ASP A 378 23.96 7.24 -19.38
N THR A 379 23.26 8.35 -19.67
CA THR A 379 23.31 8.97 -21.01
C THR A 379 24.72 9.44 -21.38
N THR A 380 25.53 9.87 -20.41
CA THR A 380 26.88 10.39 -20.64
C THR A 380 27.82 9.26 -21.00
N ALA A 381 27.82 8.17 -20.23
CA ALA A 381 28.61 6.97 -20.50
C ALA A 381 28.24 6.34 -21.85
N LEU A 382 26.96 6.31 -22.21
CA LEU A 382 26.51 5.84 -23.53
C LEU A 382 27.00 6.76 -24.67
N ALA A 383 26.93 8.08 -24.47
CA ALA A 383 27.40 9.05 -25.45
C ALA A 383 28.90 8.85 -25.73
N GLU A 384 29.70 8.64 -24.69
CA GLU A 384 31.14 8.35 -24.79
C GLU A 384 31.40 7.00 -25.47
N ARG A 385 30.75 5.92 -24.99
CA ARG A 385 30.96 4.54 -25.51
C ARG A 385 30.63 4.41 -26.99
N PHE A 386 29.59 5.10 -27.47
CA PHE A 386 29.10 4.99 -28.85
C PHE A 386 29.44 6.20 -29.74
N GLY A 387 30.22 7.17 -29.24
CA GLY A 387 30.59 8.37 -30.00
C GLY A 387 29.38 9.22 -30.42
N MET A 388 28.33 9.24 -29.60
CA MET A 388 27.07 9.92 -29.88
C MET A 388 26.94 11.21 -29.05
N GLN A 389 26.12 12.15 -29.51
CA GLN A 389 25.72 13.28 -28.67
C GLN A 389 24.73 12.82 -27.59
N PRO A 390 24.80 13.30 -26.33
CA PRO A 390 23.84 12.93 -25.27
C PRO A 390 22.37 13.15 -25.65
N ARG A 391 22.08 14.18 -26.47
CA ARG A 391 20.73 14.42 -27.01
C ARG A 391 20.27 13.30 -27.96
N ALA A 392 21.18 12.77 -28.78
CA ALA A 392 20.88 11.68 -29.71
C ALA A 392 20.63 10.37 -28.96
N VAL A 393 21.40 10.07 -27.90
CA VAL A 393 21.16 8.92 -27.02
C VAL A 393 19.76 9.01 -26.39
N ARG A 394 19.39 10.15 -25.81
CA ARG A 394 18.03 10.33 -25.23
C ARG A 394 16.92 10.15 -26.26
N ALA A 395 17.11 10.66 -27.47
CA ALA A 395 16.14 10.49 -28.55
C ALA A 395 16.01 9.03 -29.00
N LEU A 396 17.13 8.29 -29.07
CA LEU A 396 17.16 6.87 -29.36
C LEU A 396 16.43 6.06 -28.28
N LEU A 397 16.76 6.25 -27.01
CA LEU A 397 16.09 5.52 -25.91
C LEU A 397 14.58 5.78 -25.89
N LYS A 398 14.15 7.02 -26.15
CA LYS A 398 12.72 7.35 -26.29
C LYS A 398 12.07 6.59 -27.45
N ARG A 399 12.72 6.57 -28.63
CA ARG A 399 12.21 5.83 -29.80
C ARG A 399 12.16 4.33 -29.55
N ALA A 400 13.20 3.76 -28.93
CA ALA A 400 13.26 2.34 -28.58
C ALA A 400 12.11 1.95 -27.66
N ARG A 401 11.83 2.75 -26.63
CA ARG A 401 10.67 2.54 -25.74
C ARG A 401 9.35 2.52 -26.51
N LEU A 402 9.14 3.49 -27.40
CA LEU A 402 7.91 3.57 -28.22
C LEU A 402 7.74 2.40 -29.19
N LYS A 403 8.83 1.73 -29.59
CA LYS A 403 8.78 0.51 -30.41
C LYS A 403 8.53 -0.74 -29.56
N LEU A 404 9.19 -0.85 -28.41
CA LEU A 404 9.13 -2.05 -27.56
C LEU A 404 7.82 -2.15 -26.77
N LEU A 405 7.22 -1.03 -26.38
CA LEU A 405 5.99 -1.07 -25.60
C LEU A 405 4.87 -1.82 -26.35
N PRO A 406 4.53 -1.51 -27.62
CA PRO A 406 3.55 -2.29 -28.39
C PRO A 406 3.92 -3.77 -28.59
N VAL A 407 5.21 -4.11 -28.61
CA VAL A 407 5.66 -5.51 -28.69
C VAL A 407 5.34 -6.24 -27.38
N ARG A 408 5.57 -5.59 -26.23
CA ARG A 408 5.21 -6.15 -24.92
C ARG A 408 3.69 -6.31 -24.77
N GLU A 409 2.91 -5.37 -25.28
CA GLU A 409 1.45 -5.39 -25.19
C GLU A 409 0.77 -6.54 -25.96
N GLN A 410 1.52 -7.30 -26.78
CA GLN A 410 1.01 -8.51 -27.42
C GLN A 410 1.08 -9.75 -26.51
N ARG A 411 1.75 -9.63 -25.35
CA ARG A 411 1.88 -10.71 -24.37
C ARG A 411 0.63 -10.76 -23.47
N PRO A 412 0.31 -11.93 -22.89
CA PRO A 412 -0.69 -12.01 -21.83
C PRO A 412 -0.37 -11.02 -20.71
N ARG A 413 -1.32 -10.15 -20.38
CA ARG A 413 -1.15 -9.14 -19.33
C ARG A 413 -1.36 -9.77 -17.95
N PRO A 414 -0.66 -9.28 -16.92
CA PRO A 414 -1.02 -9.61 -15.54
C PRO A 414 -2.47 -9.21 -15.24
N GLY A 415 -3.07 -9.89 -14.27
CA GLY A 415 -4.42 -9.57 -13.80
C GLY A 415 -4.53 -8.12 -13.29
N LEU A 416 -5.71 -7.52 -13.46
CA LEU A 416 -6.03 -6.23 -12.84
C LEU A 416 -6.93 -6.48 -11.64
N ASP A 417 -6.56 -5.93 -10.48
CA ASP A 417 -7.50 -5.73 -9.40
C ASP A 417 -8.31 -4.46 -9.71
N ASP A 418 -9.50 -4.69 -10.25
CA ASP A 418 -10.34 -3.70 -10.87
C ASP A 418 -11.44 -3.17 -9.93
N LYS A 419 -11.20 -3.23 -8.62
CA LYS A 419 -11.95 -2.46 -7.62
C LYS A 419 -11.41 -1.05 -7.50
N VAL A 420 -12.26 -0.14 -7.03
CA VAL A 420 -11.92 1.25 -6.75
C VAL A 420 -11.94 1.43 -5.24
N LEU A 421 -10.83 1.91 -4.66
CA LEU A 421 -10.71 2.17 -3.23
C LEU A 421 -10.61 3.68 -2.97
N THR A 422 -11.42 4.19 -2.05
CA THR A 422 -11.51 5.63 -1.74
C THR A 422 -10.16 6.20 -1.32
N ALA A 423 -9.49 5.59 -0.33
CA ALA A 423 -8.18 6.01 0.16
C ALA A 423 -7.13 6.10 -0.96
N TRP A 424 -7.05 5.09 -1.83
CA TRP A 424 -6.01 5.02 -2.85
C TRP A 424 -6.26 6.01 -3.99
N ASN A 425 -7.53 6.20 -4.36
CA ASN A 425 -7.93 7.22 -5.32
C ASN A 425 -7.69 8.63 -4.77
N ALA A 426 -7.94 8.87 -3.47
CA ALA A 426 -7.63 10.15 -2.84
C ALA A 426 -6.12 10.46 -2.83
N LEU A 427 -5.27 9.45 -2.59
CA LEU A 427 -3.82 9.60 -2.76
C LEU A 427 -3.46 9.90 -4.21
N MET A 428 -4.06 9.20 -5.18
CA MET A 428 -3.79 9.44 -6.60
C MET A 428 -4.21 10.86 -7.02
N ILE A 429 -5.39 11.33 -6.59
CA ILE A 429 -5.84 12.71 -6.78
C ILE A 429 -4.80 13.69 -6.24
N THR A 430 -4.32 13.48 -5.02
CA THR A 430 -3.27 14.32 -4.41
C THR A 430 -1.98 14.32 -5.25
N GLY A 431 -1.53 13.14 -5.70
CA GLY A 431 -0.36 12.98 -6.55
C GLY A 431 -0.49 13.69 -7.90
N LEU A 432 -1.64 13.55 -8.57
CA LEU A 432 -1.95 14.22 -9.84
C LEU A 432 -2.00 15.74 -9.68
N LEU A 433 -2.60 16.25 -8.61
CA LEU A 433 -2.66 17.69 -8.33
C LEU A 433 -1.26 18.26 -8.08
N ARG A 434 -0.44 17.61 -7.26
CA ARG A 434 0.96 18.02 -7.05
C ARG A 434 1.75 17.98 -8.37
N ALA A 435 1.53 16.96 -9.20
CA ALA A 435 2.13 16.87 -10.52
C ALA A 435 1.68 17.97 -11.49
N ALA A 436 0.38 18.30 -11.50
CA ALA A 436 -0.19 19.38 -12.32
C ALA A 436 0.51 20.72 -12.05
N ARG A 437 0.80 21.00 -10.77
CA ARG A 437 1.49 22.23 -10.32
C ARG A 437 2.95 22.31 -10.77
N HIS A 438 3.64 21.17 -10.88
CA HIS A 438 5.11 21.14 -11.00
C HIS A 438 5.65 20.60 -12.33
N LEU A 439 4.83 19.97 -13.18
CA LEU A 439 5.29 19.29 -14.40
C LEU A 439 4.82 19.94 -15.71
N ASP A 440 4.19 21.11 -15.67
CA ASP A 440 3.61 21.80 -16.83
C ASP A 440 2.57 20.94 -17.56
N ARG A 441 1.74 20.20 -16.80
CA ARG A 441 0.64 19.36 -17.32
C ARG A 441 -0.68 19.74 -16.65
N PRO A 442 -1.29 20.89 -16.99
CA PRO A 442 -2.50 21.37 -16.35
C PRO A 442 -3.69 20.41 -16.48
N GLN A 443 -3.74 19.60 -17.54
CA GLN A 443 -4.79 18.60 -17.77
C GLN A 443 -4.89 17.54 -16.67
N LEU A 444 -3.84 17.35 -15.84
CA LEU A 444 -3.89 16.40 -14.72
C LEU A 444 -4.85 16.85 -13.62
N ARG A 445 -5.12 18.16 -13.53
CA ARG A 445 -6.17 18.67 -12.65
C ARG A 445 -7.55 18.20 -13.11
N ASP A 446 -7.80 18.17 -14.42
CA ASP A 446 -9.08 17.73 -14.97
C ASP A 446 -9.31 16.25 -14.68
N GLU A 447 -8.26 15.42 -14.79
CA GLU A 447 -8.33 13.99 -14.42
C GLU A 447 -8.55 13.78 -12.92
N ALA A 448 -7.93 14.61 -12.07
CA ALA A 448 -8.19 14.61 -10.63
C ALA A 448 -9.65 15.00 -10.32
N ASP A 449 -10.20 16.01 -11.01
CA ASP A 449 -11.58 16.47 -10.82
C ASP A 449 -12.59 15.40 -11.27
N ARG A 450 -12.31 14.67 -12.36
CA ARG A 450 -13.12 13.53 -12.79
C ARG A 450 -13.15 12.42 -11.74
N CYS A 451 -12.00 12.11 -11.14
CA CYS A 451 -11.93 11.12 -10.07
C CYS A 451 -12.71 11.59 -8.83
N LEU A 452 -12.57 12.85 -8.40
CA LEU A 452 -13.34 13.41 -7.29
C LEU A 452 -14.87 13.33 -7.54
N GLN A 453 -15.30 13.65 -8.76
CA GLN A 453 -16.71 13.52 -9.15
C GLN A 453 -17.20 12.08 -9.10
N PHE A 454 -16.37 11.11 -9.52
CA PHE A 454 -16.67 9.69 -9.37
C PHE A 454 -16.85 9.32 -7.89
N LEU A 455 -15.88 9.66 -7.04
CA LEU A 455 -15.96 9.35 -5.60
C LEU A 455 -17.21 9.98 -4.94
N ARG A 456 -17.54 11.24 -5.30
CA ARG A 456 -18.74 11.91 -4.78
C ARG A 456 -20.03 11.24 -5.24
N ARG A 457 -20.09 10.73 -6.46
CA ARG A 457 -21.30 10.11 -7.02
C ARG A 457 -21.50 8.68 -6.53
N GLU A 458 -20.45 7.89 -6.53
CA GLU A 458 -20.52 6.45 -6.33
C GLU A 458 -20.23 6.02 -4.88
N LEU A 459 -19.35 6.74 -4.18
CA LEU A 459 -18.82 6.33 -2.87
C LEU A 459 -19.30 7.24 -1.72
N TRP A 460 -20.01 8.33 -2.01
CA TRP A 460 -20.73 9.12 -1.00
C TRP A 460 -22.23 8.82 -1.04
N VAL A 461 -22.63 7.78 -0.31
CA VAL A 461 -23.97 7.20 -0.37
C VAL A 461 -24.75 7.58 0.89
N ASN A 462 -25.90 8.24 0.73
CA ASN A 462 -26.77 8.64 1.85
C ASN A 462 -26.02 9.40 2.96
N GLY A 463 -25.10 10.28 2.55
CA GLY A 463 -24.27 11.08 3.43
C GLY A 463 -23.08 10.34 4.05
N ARG A 464 -22.85 9.05 3.74
CA ARG A 464 -21.77 8.19 4.27
C ARG A 464 -20.75 7.89 3.18
N LEU A 465 -19.47 7.99 3.53
CA LEU A 465 -18.39 7.54 2.65
C LEU A 465 -18.25 6.03 2.72
N MET A 466 -18.04 5.40 1.58
CA MET A 466 -17.82 3.97 1.40
C MET A 466 -16.34 3.72 1.05
N ALA A 467 -15.81 2.56 1.43
CA ALA A 467 -14.40 2.23 1.27
C ALA A 467 -14.09 1.71 -0.14
N SER A 468 -14.94 0.81 -0.66
CA SER A 468 -14.74 0.17 -1.96
C SER A 468 -15.92 0.33 -2.90
N TRP A 469 -15.65 0.31 -4.19
CA TRP A 469 -16.65 0.23 -5.25
C TRP A 469 -16.23 -0.80 -6.28
N LYS A 470 -17.18 -1.62 -6.71
CA LYS A 470 -16.98 -2.62 -7.75
C LYS A 470 -18.28 -2.90 -8.49
N ASN A 471 -18.22 -2.95 -9.82
CA ASN A 471 -19.33 -3.36 -10.69
C ASN A 471 -20.66 -2.62 -10.40
N GLY A 472 -20.59 -1.31 -10.12
CA GLY A 472 -21.77 -0.49 -9.83
C GLY A 472 -22.27 -0.52 -8.39
N GLU A 473 -21.55 -1.20 -7.48
CA GLU A 473 -21.93 -1.31 -6.08
C GLU A 473 -20.83 -0.74 -5.18
N ALA A 474 -21.21 0.18 -4.30
CA ALA A 474 -20.36 0.66 -3.22
C ALA A 474 -20.52 -0.25 -1.99
N ARG A 475 -19.42 -0.70 -1.43
CA ARG A 475 -19.37 -1.64 -0.31
C ARG A 475 -18.46 -1.12 0.80
N HIS A 476 -18.74 -1.60 2.00
CA HIS A 476 -18.06 -1.32 3.26
C HIS A 476 -18.07 0.17 3.68
N PRO A 477 -18.46 0.50 4.92
CA PRO A 477 -18.22 1.82 5.44
C PRO A 477 -16.75 2.23 5.35
N ALA A 478 -16.49 3.48 4.98
CA ALA A 478 -15.14 4.02 4.91
C ALA A 478 -14.43 4.05 6.27
N TYR A 479 -13.10 3.89 6.21
CA TYR A 479 -12.19 3.91 7.34
C TYR A 479 -11.61 5.31 7.55
N LEU A 480 -10.79 5.47 8.60
CA LEU A 480 -10.07 6.72 8.88
C LEU A 480 -9.27 7.21 7.66
N ASP A 481 -8.52 6.30 7.03
CA ASP A 481 -7.64 6.62 5.91
C ASP A 481 -8.43 7.19 4.72
N ASP A 482 -9.59 6.60 4.39
CA ASP A 482 -10.46 7.09 3.31
C ASP A 482 -10.89 8.53 3.54
N HIS A 483 -11.33 8.86 4.77
CA HIS A 483 -11.76 10.20 5.12
C HIS A 483 -10.59 11.19 5.15
N ALA A 484 -9.48 10.81 5.81
CA ALA A 484 -8.31 11.67 5.98
C ALA A 484 -7.66 12.00 4.63
N PHE A 485 -7.47 10.99 3.77
CA PHE A 485 -6.82 11.19 2.48
C PHE A 485 -7.72 11.96 1.53
N LEU A 486 -9.03 11.70 1.50
CA LEU A 486 -9.97 12.45 0.68
C LEU A 486 -10.07 13.91 1.13
N LEU A 487 -10.12 14.16 2.44
CA LEU A 487 -10.08 15.52 2.98
C LEU A 487 -8.81 16.26 2.55
N GLN A 488 -7.65 15.60 2.64
CA GLN A 488 -6.39 16.19 2.16
C GLN A 488 -6.40 16.46 0.65
N ALA A 489 -6.99 15.57 -0.15
CA ALA A 489 -7.11 15.72 -1.60
C ALA A 489 -8.00 16.91 -1.98
N LEU A 490 -9.12 17.10 -1.27
CA LEU A 490 -10.01 18.26 -1.45
C LEU A 490 -9.29 19.57 -1.12
N LEU A 491 -8.53 19.60 -0.01
CA LEU A 491 -7.72 20.78 0.36
C LEU A 491 -6.60 21.05 -0.64
N GLU A 492 -5.96 20.01 -1.18
CA GLU A 492 -4.97 20.13 -2.26
C GLU A 492 -5.60 20.72 -3.52
N ARG A 493 -6.84 20.31 -3.84
CA ARG A 493 -7.59 20.81 -4.99
C ARG A 493 -8.02 22.27 -4.83
N LEU A 494 -8.45 22.67 -3.63
CA LEU A 494 -8.84 24.05 -3.31
C LEU A 494 -7.67 25.04 -3.48
N GLN A 495 -6.43 24.61 -3.21
CA GLN A 495 -5.23 25.42 -3.46
C GLN A 495 -5.00 25.74 -4.95
N GLN A 496 -5.61 24.98 -5.87
CA GLN A 496 -5.50 25.20 -7.32
C GLN A 496 -6.69 25.96 -7.91
N GLY A 497 -7.68 26.29 -7.10
CA GLY A 497 -8.86 27.04 -7.51
C GLY A 497 -9.99 26.82 -6.51
N TRP A 498 -10.52 27.93 -6.01
CA TRP A 498 -11.61 27.91 -5.04
C TRP A 498 -12.87 27.24 -5.61
N ASP A 499 -13.49 26.41 -4.79
CA ASP A 499 -14.73 25.71 -5.10
C ASP A 499 -15.53 25.53 -3.80
N ALA A 500 -16.70 26.17 -3.73
CA ALA A 500 -17.52 26.16 -2.53
C ALA A 500 -18.12 24.77 -2.25
N GLU A 501 -18.43 23.98 -3.29
CA GLU A 501 -19.00 22.64 -3.13
C GLU A 501 -17.95 21.66 -2.59
N LEU A 502 -16.70 21.77 -3.06
CA LEU A 502 -15.60 20.97 -2.51
C LEU A 502 -15.30 21.34 -1.06
N LEU A 503 -15.37 22.63 -0.70
CA LEU A 503 -15.22 23.06 0.69
C LEU A 503 -16.35 22.52 1.58
N GLU A 504 -17.60 22.58 1.12
CA GLU A 504 -18.73 22.00 1.85
C GLU A 504 -18.52 20.50 2.08
N TRP A 505 -18.04 19.77 1.06
CA TRP A 505 -17.74 18.35 1.22
C TRP A 505 -16.59 18.10 2.20
N ALA A 506 -15.54 18.93 2.18
CA ALA A 506 -14.46 18.87 3.16
C ALA A 506 -15.00 19.02 4.59
N VAL A 507 -15.90 19.98 4.83
CA VAL A 507 -16.57 20.15 6.13
C VAL A 507 -17.41 18.93 6.50
N GLN A 508 -18.18 18.37 5.57
CA GLN A 508 -18.98 17.14 5.81
C GLN A 508 -18.11 15.96 6.24
N LEU A 509 -16.94 15.78 5.61
CA LEU A 509 -15.97 14.74 5.98
C LEU A 509 -15.34 15.00 7.35
N THR A 510 -15.01 16.26 7.65
CA THR A 510 -14.46 16.64 8.95
C THR A 510 -15.45 16.40 10.09
N GLU A 511 -16.71 16.81 9.94
CA GLU A 511 -17.73 16.57 10.98
C GLU A 511 -17.99 15.08 11.19
N ARG A 512 -17.91 14.26 10.13
CA ARG A 512 -17.94 12.79 10.23
C ARG A 512 -16.77 12.24 11.05
N LEU A 513 -15.54 12.69 10.77
CA LEU A 513 -14.34 12.28 11.51
C LEU A 513 -14.46 12.59 13.01
N LEU A 514 -14.84 13.83 13.35
CA LEU A 514 -15.00 14.26 14.73
C LEU A 514 -16.15 13.52 15.43
N GLY A 515 -17.26 13.29 14.73
CA GLY A 515 -18.45 12.66 15.30
C GLY A 515 -18.32 11.16 15.58
N HIS A 516 -17.59 10.41 14.73
CA HIS A 516 -17.62 8.94 14.77
C HIS A 516 -16.26 8.28 15.02
N PHE A 517 -15.16 8.98 14.75
CA PHE A 517 -13.81 8.39 14.81
C PHE A 517 -12.98 8.93 15.97
N GLN A 518 -13.27 10.15 16.45
CA GLN A 518 -12.44 10.82 17.47
C GLN A 518 -12.38 10.03 18.77
N ALA A 519 -11.17 9.79 19.27
CA ALA A 519 -10.93 9.15 20.54
C ALA A 519 -10.83 10.18 21.68
N ALA A 520 -11.32 9.83 22.87
CA ALA A 520 -11.27 10.72 24.04
C ALA A 520 -9.83 11.12 24.43
N GLY A 521 -8.85 10.22 24.21
CA GLY A 521 -7.43 10.48 24.45
C GLY A 521 -6.69 11.14 23.28
N GLY A 522 -7.40 11.77 22.33
CA GLY A 522 -6.82 12.34 21.12
C GLY A 522 -6.62 11.33 19.99
N GLY A 523 -6.50 11.85 18.76
CA GLY A 523 -6.49 11.03 17.55
C GLY A 523 -7.85 10.42 17.23
N PHE A 524 -7.82 9.46 16.32
CA PHE A 524 -8.96 8.84 15.67
C PHE A 524 -8.76 7.33 15.63
N PHE A 525 -9.82 6.58 15.93
CA PHE A 525 -9.90 5.16 15.67
C PHE A 525 -9.92 4.91 14.16
N PHE A 526 -9.48 3.73 13.73
CA PHE A 526 -9.44 3.35 12.32
C PHE A 526 -10.84 3.12 11.73
N THR A 527 -11.77 2.62 12.55
CA THR A 527 -13.19 2.43 12.19
C THR A 527 -14.08 3.39 12.96
N ALA A 528 -15.24 3.72 12.39
CA ALA A 528 -16.30 4.48 13.07
C ALA A 528 -16.87 3.70 14.27
N ASP A 529 -17.52 4.41 15.20
CA ASP A 529 -18.22 3.80 16.34
C ASP A 529 -19.50 3.04 15.95
N ASP A 530 -20.06 3.37 14.79
CA ASP A 530 -21.20 2.71 14.15
C ASP A 530 -20.79 1.67 13.09
N HIS A 531 -19.50 1.30 13.04
CA HIS A 531 -18.99 0.21 12.22
C HIS A 531 -19.36 -1.16 12.83
N GLU A 532 -19.18 -2.24 12.06
CA GLU A 532 -19.20 -3.60 12.60
C GLU A 532 -18.28 -3.71 13.84
N GLN A 533 -18.81 -4.30 14.93
CA GLN A 533 -18.06 -4.48 16.17
C GLN A 533 -17.11 -5.67 16.05
N LEU A 534 -15.81 -5.37 16.04
CA LEU A 534 -14.74 -6.36 16.09
C LEU A 534 -14.18 -6.53 17.50
N LEU A 535 -13.04 -7.21 17.63
CA LEU A 535 -12.34 -7.42 18.90
C LEU A 535 -11.98 -6.09 19.59
N GLU A 536 -11.54 -5.11 18.81
CA GLU A 536 -11.16 -3.76 19.23
C GLU A 536 -11.13 -2.83 18.00
N ARG A 537 -11.20 -1.51 18.21
CA ARG A 537 -11.00 -0.51 17.15
C ARG A 537 -9.54 -0.04 17.16
N PRO A 538 -8.72 -0.35 16.14
CA PRO A 538 -7.32 0.06 16.14
C PRO A 538 -7.18 1.59 16.19
N ARG A 539 -6.29 2.09 17.06
CA ARG A 539 -5.85 3.49 17.08
C ARG A 539 -4.32 3.51 16.96
N SER A 540 -3.82 3.58 15.73
CA SER A 540 -2.38 3.55 15.43
C SER A 540 -1.91 4.90 14.90
N PHE A 541 -0.68 5.25 15.24
CA PHE A 541 0.05 6.42 14.70
C PHE A 541 1.22 6.02 13.79
N ASN A 542 1.47 4.72 13.62
CA ASN A 542 2.53 4.19 12.76
C ASN A 542 2.15 4.33 11.28
N ASP A 543 3.11 4.71 10.45
CA ASP A 543 3.03 4.57 9.00
C ASP A 543 3.21 3.09 8.60
N GLU A 544 2.57 2.71 7.50
CA GLU A 544 2.75 1.42 6.85
C GLU A 544 3.17 1.67 5.39
N ALA A 545 2.73 0.85 4.44
CA ALA A 545 2.85 1.17 3.02
C ALA A 545 2.03 2.43 2.65
N LEU A 546 0.98 2.72 3.43
CA LEU A 546 0.20 3.95 3.38
C LEU A 546 0.67 4.90 4.48
N PRO A 547 0.58 6.23 4.27
CA PRO A 547 0.78 7.18 5.35
C PRO A 547 -0.30 6.99 6.40
N ASN A 548 0.00 7.23 7.67
CA ASN A 548 -0.96 7.02 8.74
C ASN A 548 -2.15 8.00 8.65
N GLY A 549 -3.39 7.49 8.73
CA GLY A 549 -4.61 8.31 8.71
C GLY A 549 -4.71 9.38 9.80
N ASN A 550 -4.19 9.13 11.02
CA ASN A 550 -4.15 10.15 12.08
C ASN A 550 -3.23 11.31 11.70
N ALA A 551 -2.07 11.03 11.11
CA ALA A 551 -1.13 12.07 10.66
C ALA A 551 -1.76 12.94 9.57
N ILE A 552 -2.39 12.31 8.57
CA ILE A 552 -3.04 13.04 7.48
C ILE A 552 -4.26 13.82 7.98
N ALA A 553 -5.05 13.25 8.90
CA ALA A 553 -6.18 13.94 9.52
C ALA A 553 -5.71 15.17 10.32
N ALA A 554 -4.69 15.05 11.17
CA ALA A 554 -4.16 16.18 11.93
C ALA A 554 -3.70 17.32 11.02
N ARG A 555 -2.98 16.99 9.94
CA ARG A 555 -2.52 17.98 8.95
C ARG A 555 -3.70 18.65 8.23
N ALA A 556 -4.67 17.87 7.77
CA ALA A 556 -5.84 18.39 7.06
C ALA A 556 -6.75 19.24 7.96
N LEU A 557 -6.95 18.82 9.21
CA LEU A 557 -7.71 19.57 10.22
C LEU A 557 -7.03 20.88 10.59
N MET A 558 -5.69 20.88 10.70
CA MET A 558 -4.93 22.11 10.92
C MET A 558 -5.12 23.09 9.74
N GLN A 559 -4.99 22.60 8.50
CA GLN A 559 -5.22 23.41 7.29
C GLN A 559 -6.64 23.98 7.22
N LEU A 560 -7.66 23.13 7.41
CA LEU A 560 -9.06 23.54 7.35
C LEU A 560 -9.46 24.45 8.51
N GLY A 561 -8.98 24.17 9.72
CA GLY A 561 -9.22 24.98 10.91
C GLY A 561 -8.73 26.42 10.76
N TRP A 562 -7.54 26.62 10.19
CA TRP A 562 -7.05 27.95 9.84
C TRP A 562 -7.85 28.60 8.70
N LEU A 563 -8.22 27.83 7.67
CA LEU A 563 -9.00 28.34 6.54
C LEU A 563 -10.38 28.86 6.98
N LEU A 564 -11.03 28.17 7.92
CA LEU A 564 -12.38 28.48 8.38
C LEU A 564 -12.43 29.26 9.70
N SER A 565 -11.30 29.44 10.37
CA SER A 565 -11.24 29.96 11.74
C SER A 565 -12.10 29.13 12.71
N GLU A 566 -12.05 27.80 12.61
CA GLU A 566 -12.81 26.84 13.43
C GLU A 566 -11.90 26.20 14.49
N PRO A 567 -11.98 26.63 15.76
CA PRO A 567 -11.10 26.14 16.83
C PRO A 567 -11.21 24.64 17.08
N ARG A 568 -12.40 24.03 16.92
CA ARG A 568 -12.59 22.59 17.15
C ARG A 568 -11.66 21.74 16.29
N TYR A 569 -11.38 22.19 15.07
CA TYR A 569 -10.52 21.46 14.12
C TYR A 569 -9.05 21.58 14.52
N LEU A 570 -8.65 22.77 14.99
CA LEU A 570 -7.29 23.00 15.50
C LEU A 570 -7.04 22.20 16.80
N ASP A 571 -8.00 22.20 17.71
CA ASP A 571 -7.93 21.43 18.97
C ASP A 571 -7.83 19.93 18.70
N ALA A 572 -8.60 19.41 17.73
CA ALA A 572 -8.53 18.00 17.34
C ALA A 572 -7.19 17.65 16.68
N ALA A 573 -6.63 18.55 15.86
CA ALA A 573 -5.29 18.38 15.28
C ALA A 573 -4.21 18.34 16.37
N GLU A 574 -4.23 19.30 17.31
CA GLU A 574 -3.27 19.35 18.42
C GLU A 574 -3.39 18.11 19.32
N ALA A 575 -4.61 17.70 19.67
CA ALA A 575 -4.85 16.50 20.47
C ALA A 575 -4.33 15.23 19.79
N THR A 576 -4.43 15.15 18.46
CA THR A 576 -3.89 14.03 17.68
C THR A 576 -2.36 14.00 17.72
N LEU A 577 -1.71 15.15 17.55
CA LEU A 577 -0.25 15.26 17.65
C LEU A 577 0.24 14.89 19.06
N LYS A 578 -0.44 15.37 20.11
CA LYS A 578 -0.13 15.02 21.51
C LYS A 578 -0.31 13.54 21.82
N ALA A 579 -1.34 12.90 21.24
CA ALA A 579 -1.60 11.47 21.44
C ALA A 579 -0.52 10.58 20.79
N GLY A 580 -0.02 10.95 19.61
CA GLY A 580 1.03 10.22 18.90
C GLY A 580 2.46 10.66 19.23
N PHE A 581 2.65 11.63 20.13
CA PHE A 581 3.97 12.23 20.37
C PHE A 581 4.96 11.25 21.03
N ASP A 582 4.50 10.48 22.02
CA ASP A 582 5.35 9.52 22.73
C ASP A 582 5.84 8.40 21.80
N THR A 583 4.98 7.91 20.90
CA THR A 583 5.37 6.87 19.93
C THR A 583 6.30 7.44 18.86
N LEU A 584 6.08 8.68 18.42
CA LEU A 584 7.00 9.41 17.56
C LEU A 584 8.38 9.61 18.23
N GLN A 585 8.44 9.88 19.53
CA GLN A 585 9.70 9.98 20.28
C GLN A 585 10.46 8.65 20.33
N ASN A 586 9.73 7.56 20.57
CA ASN A 586 10.33 6.23 20.77
C ASN A 586 10.71 5.54 19.46
N SER A 587 10.04 5.85 18.35
CA SER A 587 10.31 5.24 17.05
C SER A 587 10.05 6.23 15.91
N PRO A 588 10.89 7.27 15.74
CA PRO A 588 10.61 8.36 14.80
C PRO A 588 10.45 7.90 13.35
N LEU A 589 11.26 6.96 12.89
CA LEU A 589 11.19 6.45 11.52
C LEU A 589 9.87 5.74 11.18
N ALA A 590 9.24 5.07 12.16
CA ALA A 590 7.94 4.41 11.98
C ALA A 590 6.76 5.41 11.99
N HIS A 591 7.03 6.69 12.31
CA HIS A 591 6.03 7.74 12.49
C HIS A 591 6.36 9.00 11.68
N ALA A 592 7.01 8.83 10.52
CA ALA A 592 7.42 9.96 9.68
C ALA A 592 6.23 10.85 9.27
N GLY A 593 5.04 10.28 9.10
CA GLY A 593 3.80 11.00 8.82
C GLY A 593 3.43 11.96 9.94
N MET A 594 3.52 11.53 11.21
CA MET A 594 3.25 12.40 12.36
C MET A 594 4.24 13.57 12.47
N ALA A 595 5.43 13.43 11.89
CA ALA A 595 6.47 14.46 11.86
C ALA A 595 6.40 15.41 10.64
N THR A 596 5.47 15.20 9.70
CA THR A 596 5.42 15.83 8.35
C THR A 596 4.32 16.86 8.19
#